data_AF-A0AAU1ZNR9-F1
#
_entry.id   AF-A0AAU1ZNR9-F1
#
_cell.length_a   1.000
_cell.length_b   1.000
_cell.length_c   1.000
_cell.angle_alpha   90.00
_cell.angle_beta   90.00
_cell.angle_gamma   90.00
#
_symmetry.space_group_name_H-M   'P 1'
#
loop_
_entity.id
_entity.type
_entity.pdbx_description
1 polymer ?
#
loop_
_entity_poly.entity_id
_entity_poly.type
_entity_poly.pdbx_seq_one_letter_code
_entity_poly.pdbx_strand_id
1 'polypeptide(L)'
;MSPTSELTQKTLAERGFRGFVSFRELSDSGVPPQPGIYVVLRTRAEAPSFLSRNPAGHLKGRDPSVTADELRGAWVDGATIVYIGKASAGKAGRRGLRKRLDEYRRHGAGGMAGHWGGRYIWQLADSDELLVAWLPISDRDPGVAEAELIAEFMELYGARPFANRNKGARSP
;
A
#
# COMPACT_ATOMS: atom_id res chain seq x y z
N MET A 1 -8.04 -4.11 -30.00
CA MET A 1 -7.62 -4.66 -28.70
C MET A 1 -7.19 -3.48 -27.86
N SER A 2 -7.97 -3.10 -26.85
CA SER A 2 -7.48 -2.14 -25.85
C SER A 2 -6.26 -2.78 -25.18
N PRO A 3 -5.14 -2.07 -24.99
CA PRO A 3 -4.01 -2.64 -24.26
C PRO A 3 -4.54 -3.05 -22.90
N THR A 4 -4.38 -4.32 -22.53
CA THR A 4 -4.61 -4.79 -21.18
C THR A 4 -3.75 -3.90 -20.28
N SER A 5 -4.38 -3.04 -19.48
CA SER A 5 -3.69 -2.07 -18.65
C SER A 5 -2.87 -2.81 -17.61
N GLU A 6 -1.62 -3.12 -17.90
CA GLU A 6 -0.74 -3.70 -16.89
C GLU A 6 -0.48 -2.65 -15.80
N LEU A 7 -0.53 -3.07 -14.54
CA LEU A 7 -0.17 -2.24 -13.40
C LEU A 7 1.31 -2.49 -13.04
N THR A 8 2.22 -1.95 -13.86
CA THR A 8 3.67 -2.03 -13.67
C THR A 8 4.23 -0.69 -13.20
N GLN A 9 5.48 -0.69 -12.71
CA GLN A 9 6.18 0.56 -12.38
C GLN A 9 6.20 1.54 -13.56
N LYS A 10 6.37 1.06 -14.80
CA LYS A 10 6.37 1.88 -16.01
C LYS A 10 5.01 2.56 -16.24
N THR A 11 3.93 1.80 -16.26
CA THR A 11 2.59 2.34 -16.52
C THR A 11 2.10 3.25 -15.39
N LEU A 12 2.49 2.98 -14.14
CA LEU A 12 2.24 3.88 -13.02
C LEU A 12 3.00 5.21 -13.18
N ALA A 13 4.26 5.18 -13.62
CA ALA A 13 5.02 6.39 -13.88
C ALA A 13 4.39 7.23 -15.01
N GLU A 14 3.90 6.59 -16.08
CA GLU A 14 3.15 7.23 -17.17
C GLU A 14 1.84 7.86 -16.67
N ARG A 15 1.21 7.26 -15.65
CA ARG A 15 0.03 7.83 -14.94
C ARG A 15 0.39 8.93 -13.94
N GLY A 16 1.66 9.30 -13.82
CA GLY A 16 2.13 10.39 -12.97
C GLY A 16 2.51 9.98 -11.54
N PHE A 17 2.54 8.68 -11.21
CA PHE A 17 3.13 8.24 -9.95
C PHE A 17 4.62 8.58 -9.90
N ARG A 18 5.09 8.95 -8.70
CA ARG A 18 6.49 9.33 -8.43
C ARG A 18 6.98 8.67 -7.15
N GLY A 19 8.27 8.84 -6.84
CA GLY A 19 8.89 8.20 -5.69
C GLY A 19 9.63 6.94 -6.12
N PHE A 20 8.92 5.81 -6.17
CA PHE A 20 9.50 4.48 -6.42
C PHE A 20 10.75 4.24 -5.56
N VAL A 21 10.66 4.61 -4.29
CA VAL A 21 11.74 4.48 -3.30
C VAL A 21 11.39 3.37 -2.33
N SER A 22 12.39 2.67 -1.80
CA SER A 22 12.17 1.62 -0.80
C SER A 22 11.61 2.19 0.51
N PHE A 23 10.95 1.36 1.34
CA PHE A 23 10.56 1.79 2.70
C PHE A 23 11.76 2.22 3.54
N ARG A 24 12.92 1.60 3.31
CA ARG A 24 14.19 1.95 3.95
C ARG A 24 14.59 3.40 3.67
N GLU A 25 14.38 3.89 2.46
CA GLU A 25 14.82 5.22 2.00
C GLU A 25 13.70 6.28 2.10
N LEU A 26 12.48 5.87 2.46
CA LEU A 26 11.31 6.73 2.41
C LEU A 26 11.40 7.97 3.32
N SER A 27 12.13 7.91 4.44
CA SER A 27 12.31 9.07 5.34
C SER A 27 13.06 10.23 4.69
N ASP A 28 13.99 9.93 3.80
CA ASP A 28 14.81 10.93 3.10
C ASP A 28 14.21 11.34 1.76
N SER A 29 13.07 10.74 1.40
CA SER A 29 12.38 11.00 0.15
C SER A 29 11.52 12.26 0.24
N GLY A 30 11.50 13.04 -0.85
CA GLY A 30 10.74 14.28 -0.99
C GLY A 30 9.23 14.10 -1.11
N VAL A 31 8.60 13.25 -0.27
CA VAL A 31 7.17 12.97 -0.33
C VAL A 31 6.35 14.26 -0.20
N PRO A 32 5.47 14.59 -1.16
CA PRO A 32 4.64 15.79 -1.10
C PRO A 32 3.72 15.81 0.14
N PRO A 33 3.47 16.97 0.77
CA PRO A 33 2.50 17.07 1.86
C PRO A 33 1.04 16.99 1.41
N GLN A 34 0.76 17.09 0.09
CA GLN A 34 -0.58 17.08 -0.49
C GLN A 34 -1.34 15.77 -0.21
N PRO A 35 -2.68 15.80 -0.25
CA PRO A 35 -3.49 14.58 -0.35
C PRO A 35 -3.17 13.80 -1.62
N GLY A 36 -3.52 12.52 -1.65
CA GLY A 36 -3.28 11.67 -2.81
C GLY A 36 -3.42 10.19 -2.50
N ILE A 37 -3.00 9.37 -3.46
CA ILE A 37 -2.90 7.92 -3.32
C ILE A 37 -1.46 7.46 -3.38
N TYR A 38 -1.20 6.28 -2.86
CA TYR A 38 0.10 5.63 -2.95
C TYR A 38 -0.08 4.13 -3.19
N VAL A 39 0.93 3.54 -3.79
CA VAL A 39 1.03 2.10 -4.04
C VAL A 39 2.33 1.58 -3.44
N VAL A 40 2.31 0.34 -3.00
CA VAL A 40 3.48 -0.42 -2.57
C VAL A 40 3.70 -1.54 -3.58
N LEU A 41 4.90 -1.62 -4.13
CA LEU A 41 5.27 -2.61 -5.13
C LEU A 41 6.33 -3.57 -4.58
N ARG A 42 6.23 -4.83 -4.99
CA ARG A 42 7.28 -5.83 -4.89
C ARG A 42 7.76 -6.16 -6.31
N THR A 43 9.02 -5.87 -6.62
CA THR A 43 9.60 -6.06 -7.96
C THR A 43 10.29 -7.40 -8.15
N ARG A 44 10.53 -8.14 -7.06
CA ARG A 44 11.08 -9.49 -7.11
C ARG A 44 10.09 -10.46 -7.77
N ALA A 45 10.60 -11.25 -8.71
CA ALA A 45 9.83 -12.27 -9.42
C ALA A 45 9.69 -13.58 -8.62
N GLU A 46 10.55 -13.82 -7.63
CA GLU A 46 10.47 -15.02 -6.80
C GLU A 46 9.22 -15.05 -5.93
N ALA A 47 8.74 -16.23 -5.55
CA ALA A 47 7.67 -16.38 -4.57
C ALA A 47 8.03 -15.67 -3.24
N PRO A 48 7.05 -15.05 -2.56
CA PRO A 48 7.31 -14.37 -1.29
C PRO A 48 7.65 -15.37 -0.20
N SER A 49 8.54 -14.96 0.70
CA SER A 49 8.74 -15.62 1.99
C SER A 49 8.05 -14.81 3.08
N PHE A 50 7.35 -15.50 3.98
CA PHE A 50 6.57 -14.85 5.04
C PHE A 50 7.22 -15.00 6.42
N LEU A 51 7.25 -13.90 7.17
CA LEU A 51 7.66 -13.88 8.58
C LEU A 51 6.56 -14.47 9.46
N SER A 52 6.96 -15.22 10.49
CA SER A 52 6.03 -15.80 11.48
C SER A 52 5.44 -14.76 12.42
N ARG A 53 6.09 -13.60 12.58
CA ARG A 53 5.61 -12.45 13.36
C ARG A 53 5.70 -11.19 12.54
N ASN A 54 4.72 -10.32 12.71
CA ASN A 54 4.69 -9.00 12.11
C ASN A 54 5.50 -8.03 13.00
N PRO A 55 6.51 -7.34 12.46
CA PRO A 55 7.32 -6.38 13.22
C PRO A 55 6.55 -5.10 13.58
N ALA A 56 5.36 -4.89 13.01
CA ALA A 56 4.64 -3.66 13.17
C ALA A 56 4.11 -3.43 14.59
N GLY A 57 3.87 -2.16 14.92
CA GLY A 57 3.45 -1.73 16.24
C GLY A 57 2.10 -2.33 16.68
N HIS A 58 2.00 -2.71 17.95
CA HIS A 58 0.77 -3.28 18.53
C HIS A 58 -0.25 -2.18 18.84
N LEU A 59 -1.02 -1.77 17.84
CA LEU A 59 -2.01 -0.70 17.98
C LEU A 59 -3.12 -1.13 18.95
N LYS A 60 -3.27 -0.42 20.07
CA LYS A 60 -4.24 -0.72 21.14
C LYS A 60 -4.09 -2.16 21.68
N GLY A 61 -2.87 -2.67 21.76
CA GLY A 61 -2.58 -4.03 22.26
C GLY A 61 -2.92 -5.15 21.27
N ARG A 62 -3.28 -4.83 20.02
CA ARG A 62 -3.60 -5.82 19.00
C ARG A 62 -2.34 -6.22 18.22
N ASP A 63 -2.01 -7.50 18.23
CA ASP A 63 -0.94 -8.09 17.42
C ASP A 63 -1.29 -7.99 15.91
N PRO A 64 -0.44 -7.36 15.07
CA PRO A 64 -0.68 -7.27 13.64
C PRO A 64 -0.40 -8.56 12.87
N SER A 65 0.20 -9.57 13.50
CA SER A 65 0.52 -10.87 12.91
C SER A 65 -0.71 -11.63 12.45
N VAL A 66 -0.57 -12.30 11.32
CA VAL A 66 -1.53 -13.28 10.77
C VAL A 66 -0.81 -14.58 10.41
N THR A 67 -1.58 -15.63 10.22
CA THR A 67 -1.05 -16.96 9.91
C THR A 67 -0.43 -17.02 8.51
N ALA A 68 0.47 -17.98 8.30
CA ALA A 68 1.05 -18.21 6.98
C ALA A 68 0.00 -18.62 5.93
N ASP A 69 -1.08 -19.30 6.33
CA ASP A 69 -2.19 -19.65 5.44
C ASP A 69 -3.00 -18.41 5.03
N GLU A 70 -3.24 -17.48 5.95
CA GLU A 70 -3.89 -16.20 5.61
C GLU A 70 -3.04 -15.36 4.65
N LEU A 71 -1.71 -15.39 4.80
CA LEU A 71 -0.80 -14.69 3.89
C LEU A 71 -0.77 -15.36 2.51
N ARG A 72 -0.64 -16.69 2.46
CA ARG A 72 -0.69 -17.46 1.20
C ARG A 72 -2.02 -17.27 0.47
N GLY A 73 -3.15 -17.38 1.17
CA GLY A 73 -4.47 -17.20 0.58
C GLY A 73 -4.76 -15.75 0.15
N ALA A 74 -4.02 -14.78 0.68
CA ALA A 74 -4.10 -13.38 0.28
C ALA A 74 -3.15 -13.02 -0.88
N TRP A 75 -2.18 -13.86 -1.19
CA TRP A 75 -1.17 -13.59 -2.21
C TRP A 75 -1.79 -13.63 -3.62
N VAL A 76 -1.29 -12.78 -4.51
CA VAL A 76 -1.78 -12.66 -5.89
C VAL A 76 -0.59 -12.84 -6.82
N ASP A 77 -0.51 -14.00 -7.49
CA ASP A 77 0.59 -14.31 -8.38
C ASP A 77 0.61 -13.39 -9.61
N GLY A 78 1.81 -13.00 -10.04
CA GLY A 78 2.02 -12.09 -11.17
C GLY A 78 1.75 -10.62 -10.88
N ALA A 79 1.13 -10.27 -9.74
CA ALA A 79 0.90 -8.88 -9.37
C ALA A 79 2.14 -8.23 -8.74
N THR A 80 2.55 -7.06 -9.24
CA THR A 80 3.63 -6.28 -8.63
C THR A 80 3.15 -5.36 -7.51
N ILE A 81 1.91 -4.85 -7.59
CA ILE A 81 1.30 -4.03 -6.53
C ILE A 81 0.81 -4.94 -5.41
N VAL A 82 1.39 -4.78 -4.22
CA VAL A 82 1.01 -5.53 -3.01
C VAL A 82 0.07 -4.74 -2.10
N TYR A 83 0.01 -3.42 -2.25
CA TYR A 83 -0.89 -2.57 -1.48
C TYR A 83 -1.22 -1.26 -2.20
N ILE A 84 -2.47 -0.82 -2.10
CA ILE A 84 -2.94 0.50 -2.54
C ILE A 84 -3.52 1.20 -1.32
N GLY A 85 -3.11 2.45 -1.08
CA GLY A 85 -3.60 3.25 0.03
C GLY A 85 -3.85 4.70 -0.33
N LYS A 86 -4.70 5.37 0.46
CA LYS A 86 -4.96 6.81 0.35
C LYS A 86 -4.40 7.65 1.49
N ALA A 87 -4.21 8.93 1.20
CA ALA A 87 -3.92 9.97 2.17
C ALA A 87 -4.84 11.18 1.94
N SER A 88 -5.78 11.40 2.86
CA SER A 88 -6.70 12.55 2.84
C SER A 88 -6.13 13.74 3.62
N ALA A 89 -6.63 14.95 3.33
CA ALA A 89 -6.27 16.19 4.04
C ALA A 89 -6.57 16.16 5.55
N GLY A 90 -7.50 15.30 5.96
CA GLY A 90 -8.02 15.23 7.32
C GLY A 90 -8.90 16.44 7.65
N LYS A 91 -9.61 16.39 8.80
CA LYS A 91 -10.58 17.44 9.19
C LYS A 91 -9.98 18.85 9.24
N ALA A 92 -8.71 18.96 9.65
CA ALA A 92 -8.03 20.24 9.80
C ALA A 92 -7.20 20.65 8.56
N GLY A 93 -7.20 19.86 7.47
CA GLY A 93 -6.41 20.15 6.27
C GLY A 93 -4.89 20.01 6.41
N ARG A 94 -4.40 19.49 7.54
CA ARG A 94 -2.97 19.40 7.89
C ARG A 94 -2.36 18.00 7.67
N ARG A 95 -3.04 17.12 6.94
CA ARG A 95 -2.57 15.76 6.63
C ARG A 95 -2.44 15.59 5.11
N GLY A 96 -1.75 14.53 4.71
CA GLY A 96 -1.54 14.16 3.31
C GLY A 96 -0.50 13.05 3.21
N LEU A 97 0.02 12.86 2.00
CA LEU A 97 0.91 11.75 1.64
C LEU A 97 2.11 11.63 2.58
N ARG A 98 2.86 12.72 2.77
CA ARG A 98 4.04 12.75 3.68
C ARG A 98 3.72 12.18 5.06
N LYS A 99 2.68 12.70 5.71
CA LYS A 99 2.31 12.26 7.07
C LYS A 99 1.83 10.80 7.08
N ARG A 100 1.02 10.40 6.09
CA ARG A 100 0.49 9.04 6.00
C ARG A 100 1.58 8.00 5.77
N LEU A 101 2.52 8.28 4.87
CA LEU A 101 3.61 7.37 4.53
C LEU A 101 4.64 7.27 5.66
N ASP A 102 4.93 8.37 6.35
CA ASP A 102 5.79 8.34 7.54
C ASP A 102 5.13 7.58 8.70
N GLU A 103 3.83 7.74 8.93
CA GLU A 103 3.07 6.90 9.87
C GLU A 103 3.11 5.42 9.47
N TYR A 104 3.04 5.11 8.17
CA TYR A 104 3.05 3.73 7.70
C TYR A 104 4.41 3.07 7.92
N ARG A 105 5.50 3.73 7.52
CA ARG A 105 6.87 3.27 7.76
C ARG A 105 7.15 3.11 9.25
N ARG A 106 6.79 4.10 10.07
CA ARG A 106 6.95 4.01 11.53
C ARG A 106 6.15 2.87 12.14
N HIS A 107 4.94 2.59 11.62
CA HIS A 107 4.16 1.43 12.05
C HIS A 107 4.91 0.13 11.77
N GLY A 108 5.44 -0.07 10.55
CA GLY A 108 6.22 -1.26 10.19
C GLY A 108 7.46 -1.49 11.07
N ALA A 109 8.08 -0.41 11.54
CA ALA A 109 9.23 -0.44 12.47
C ALA A 109 8.83 -0.58 13.96
N GLY A 110 7.62 -1.07 14.26
CA GLY A 110 7.15 -1.28 15.64
C GLY A 110 6.55 -0.05 16.33
N GLY A 111 6.49 1.11 15.66
CA GLY A 111 5.97 2.35 16.22
C GLY A 111 4.45 2.35 16.41
N MET A 112 3.97 3.04 17.44
CA MET A 112 2.53 3.19 17.74
C MET A 112 1.83 4.21 16.81
N ALA A 113 1.96 4.05 15.50
CA ALA A 113 1.24 4.88 14.53
C ALA A 113 -0.16 4.31 14.26
N GLY A 114 -1.14 5.20 14.05
CA GLY A 114 -2.55 4.84 13.79
C GLY A 114 -2.79 4.27 12.38
N HIS A 115 -2.08 3.20 12.01
CA HIS A 115 -2.14 2.58 10.70
C HIS A 115 -2.33 1.06 10.83
N TRP A 116 -3.56 0.57 10.64
CA TRP A 116 -3.86 -0.87 10.71
C TRP A 116 -4.00 -1.52 9.32
N GLY A 117 -4.40 -0.75 8.32
CA GLY A 117 -4.52 -1.21 6.94
C GLY A 117 -3.15 -1.57 6.37
N GLY A 118 -3.09 -2.45 5.36
CA GLY A 118 -1.81 -2.75 4.72
C GLY A 118 -0.82 -3.58 5.54
N ARG A 119 -1.11 -3.89 6.82
CA ARG A 119 -0.16 -4.56 7.73
C ARG A 119 0.44 -5.88 7.23
N TYR A 120 -0.23 -6.57 6.30
CA TYR A 120 0.26 -7.82 5.71
C TYR A 120 1.61 -7.63 5.03
N ILE A 121 1.90 -6.45 4.47
CA ILE A 121 3.19 -6.21 3.81
C ILE A 121 4.36 -6.42 4.77
N TRP A 122 4.17 -6.17 6.07
CA TRP A 122 5.23 -6.27 7.07
C TRP A 122 5.58 -7.71 7.42
N GLN A 123 4.77 -8.69 7.02
CA GLN A 123 5.13 -10.11 7.10
C GLN A 123 5.79 -10.61 5.81
N LEU A 124 6.07 -9.77 4.83
CA LEU A 124 6.99 -10.11 3.75
C LEU A 124 8.43 -9.98 4.27
N ALA A 125 9.23 -11.03 4.08
CA ALA A 125 10.62 -11.06 4.54
C ALA A 125 11.49 -9.97 3.89
N ASP A 126 11.10 -9.51 2.70
CA ASP A 126 11.72 -8.44 1.91
C ASP A 126 10.96 -7.11 2.04
N SER A 127 10.17 -6.91 3.10
CA SER A 127 9.32 -5.73 3.26
C SER A 127 10.06 -4.38 3.21
N ASP A 128 11.32 -4.33 3.64
CA ASP A 128 12.19 -3.15 3.56
C ASP A 128 12.52 -2.74 2.11
N GLU A 129 12.53 -3.70 1.18
CA GLU A 129 12.86 -3.49 -0.24
C GLU A 129 11.64 -3.08 -1.07
N LEU A 130 10.43 -3.15 -0.50
CA LEU A 130 9.21 -2.78 -1.20
C LEU A 130 9.26 -1.30 -1.60
N LEU A 131 8.98 -1.04 -2.86
CA LEU A 131 8.96 0.31 -3.41
C LEU A 131 7.64 0.99 -3.08
N VAL A 132 7.71 2.26 -2.72
CA VAL A 132 6.56 3.12 -2.49
C VAL A 132 6.52 4.18 -3.59
N ALA A 133 5.39 4.27 -4.27
CA ALA A 133 5.12 5.34 -5.23
C ALA A 133 3.84 6.07 -4.87
N TRP A 134 3.77 7.36 -5.17
CA TRP A 134 2.65 8.23 -4.80
C TRP A 134 2.20 9.11 -5.96
N LEU A 135 0.92 9.46 -5.93
CA LEU A 135 0.27 10.38 -6.85
C LEU A 135 -0.50 11.43 -6.02
N PRO A 136 -0.05 12.70 -5.98
CA PRO A 136 -0.82 13.79 -5.39
C PRO A 136 -2.14 13.98 -6.13
N ILE A 137 -3.21 14.21 -5.38
CA ILE A 137 -4.56 14.45 -5.92
C ILE A 137 -5.14 15.66 -5.19
N SER A 138 -5.52 16.69 -5.96
CA SER A 138 -6.06 17.95 -5.44
C SER A 138 -7.45 18.30 -5.99
N ASP A 139 -7.84 17.69 -7.09
CA ASP A 139 -9.04 17.96 -7.88
C ASP A 139 -10.23 17.06 -7.52
N ARG A 140 -9.99 15.96 -6.80
CA ARG A 140 -11.01 14.99 -6.39
C ARG A 140 -10.66 14.29 -5.08
N ASP A 141 -11.61 13.54 -4.53
CA ASP A 141 -11.39 12.77 -3.30
C ASP A 141 -10.39 11.62 -3.55
N PRO A 142 -9.25 11.57 -2.81
CA PRO A 142 -8.31 10.45 -2.89
C PRO A 142 -8.91 9.07 -2.60
N GLY A 143 -10.03 9.02 -1.87
CA GLY A 143 -10.78 7.78 -1.64
C GLY A 143 -11.47 7.22 -2.87
N VAL A 144 -11.95 8.09 -3.77
CA VAL A 144 -12.52 7.65 -5.05
C VAL A 144 -11.39 7.13 -5.95
N ALA A 145 -10.25 7.82 -5.99
CA ALA A 145 -9.09 7.39 -6.78
C ALA A 145 -8.49 6.07 -6.28
N GLU A 146 -8.42 5.87 -4.95
CA GLU A 146 -8.02 4.59 -4.35
C GLU A 146 -8.99 3.46 -4.74
N ALA A 147 -10.29 3.73 -4.67
CA ALA A 147 -11.31 2.73 -5.02
C ALA A 147 -11.25 2.35 -6.50
N GLU A 148 -11.06 3.31 -7.40
CA GLU A 148 -10.89 3.06 -8.85
C GLU A 148 -9.65 2.21 -9.13
N LEU A 149 -8.49 2.52 -8.53
CA LEU A 149 -7.27 1.75 -8.74
C LEU A 149 -7.36 0.33 -8.15
N ILE A 150 -8.08 0.16 -7.04
CA ILE A 150 -8.39 -1.17 -6.50
C ILE A 150 -9.36 -1.93 -7.43
N ALA A 151 -10.35 -1.26 -8.02
CA ALA A 151 -11.26 -1.87 -8.98
C ALA A 151 -10.52 -2.36 -10.22
N GLU A 152 -9.67 -1.52 -10.80
CA GLU A 152 -8.81 -1.90 -11.94
C GLU A 152 -7.89 -3.09 -11.58
N PHE A 153 -7.27 -3.09 -10.40
CA PHE A 153 -6.49 -4.24 -9.95
C PHE A 153 -7.35 -5.52 -9.87
N MET A 154 -8.57 -5.43 -9.33
CA MET A 154 -9.48 -6.58 -9.25
C MET A 154 -9.93 -7.07 -10.62
N GLU A 155 -10.13 -6.18 -11.59
CA GLU A 155 -10.45 -6.56 -12.97
C GLU A 155 -9.32 -7.34 -13.63
N LEU A 156 -8.07 -6.97 -13.35
CA LEU A 156 -6.88 -7.61 -13.92
C LEU A 156 -6.53 -8.95 -13.26
N TYR A 157 -6.66 -9.03 -11.94
CA TYR A 157 -6.15 -10.17 -11.16
C TYR A 157 -7.24 -11.02 -10.49
N GLY A 158 -8.51 -10.62 -10.56
CA GLY A 158 -9.64 -11.32 -9.93
C GLY A 158 -9.65 -11.26 -8.39
N ALA A 159 -8.70 -10.53 -7.78
CA ALA A 159 -8.52 -10.44 -6.33
C ALA A 159 -8.08 -9.03 -5.92
N ARG A 160 -8.15 -8.71 -4.62
CA ARG A 160 -7.62 -7.44 -4.08
C ARG A 160 -6.10 -7.53 -3.87
N PRO A 161 -5.36 -6.40 -3.95
CA PRO A 161 -3.93 -6.40 -3.65
C PRO A 161 -3.64 -7.03 -2.28
N PHE A 162 -2.49 -7.70 -2.17
CA PHE A 162 -2.09 -8.56 -1.06
C PHE A 162 -2.42 -8.03 0.35
N ALA A 163 -2.27 -6.72 0.60
CA ALA A 163 -2.49 -6.12 1.90
C ALA A 163 -3.76 -5.27 2.03
N ASN A 164 -4.57 -5.16 0.98
CA ASN A 164 -5.89 -4.52 1.02
C ASN A 164 -6.93 -5.44 1.67
N ARG A 165 -6.85 -5.62 2.99
CA ARG A 165 -7.63 -6.61 3.77
C ARG A 165 -8.77 -6.03 4.60
N ASN A 166 -9.12 -4.77 4.38
CA ASN A 166 -10.36 -4.25 4.92
C ASN A 166 -11.50 -5.00 4.21
N LYS A 167 -12.38 -5.64 4.99
CA LYS A 167 -13.72 -5.98 4.50
C LYS A 167 -14.26 -4.67 3.94
N GLY A 168 -14.45 -4.59 2.62
CA GLY A 168 -15.11 -3.42 2.04
C GLY A 168 -16.34 -3.15 2.88
N ALA A 169 -16.60 -1.89 3.23
CA ALA A 169 -17.93 -1.55 3.67
C ALA A 169 -18.87 -2.17 2.62
N ARG A 170 -19.75 -3.09 3.05
CA ARG A 170 -20.89 -3.46 2.23
C ARG A 170 -21.55 -2.13 1.89
N SER A 171 -21.54 -1.75 0.63
CA SER A 171 -22.56 -0.81 0.18
C SER A 171 -23.91 -1.46 0.49
N PRO A 172 -24.86 -0.72 1.08
CA PRO A 172 -26.22 -1.23 1.30
C PRO A 172 -26.86 -1.68 -0.01
#